data_AF-A0A383B635-F1
#
_entry.id   AF-A0A383B635-F1
#
_cell.length_a   1.000
_cell.length_b   1.000
_cell.length_c   1.000
_cell.angle_alpha   90.00
_cell.angle_beta   90.00
_cell.angle_gamma   90.00
#
_symmetry.space_group_name_H-M   'P 1'
#
loop_
_entity.id
_entity.type
_entity.pdbx_description
1 polymer ?
#
loop_
_entity_poly.entity_id
_entity_poly.type
_entity_poly.pdbx_seq_one_letter_code
_entity_poly.pdbx_strand_id
1 'polypeptide(L)'
;DIEMFDGSTLRLETIGSEHDPSDAVSALKAIHQAEGENRHVTGLLYYDPDQQTADEALGLTETPLSSLSEAEMRPSKQSLDGINAAFRGA
;
A
#
# COMPACT_ATOMS: atom_id res chain seq x y z
N ASP A 1 -10.14 28.00 7.81
CA ASP A 1 -9.15 28.17 8.88
C ASP A 1 -9.68 27.51 10.15
N ILE A 2 -8.83 26.79 10.86
CA ILE A 2 -9.13 26.09 12.11
C ILE A 2 -8.10 26.53 13.14
N GLU A 3 -8.56 27.02 14.30
CA GLU A 3 -7.69 27.43 15.41
C GLU A 3 -7.35 26.21 16.27
N MET A 4 -6.05 25.97 16.46
CA MET A 4 -5.52 24.83 17.22
C MET A 4 -5.38 25.21 18.69
N PHE A 5 -5.30 24.20 19.58
CA PHE A 5 -5.21 24.42 21.03
C PHE A 5 -3.96 25.17 21.49
N ASP A 6 -2.93 25.24 20.65
CA ASP A 6 -1.67 25.94 20.88
C ASP A 6 -1.68 27.39 20.35
N GLY A 7 -2.82 27.86 19.81
CA GLY A 7 -2.99 29.19 19.23
C GLY A 7 -2.50 29.30 17.78
N SER A 8 -2.02 28.22 17.16
CA SER A 8 -1.72 28.19 15.73
C SER A 8 -3.00 28.10 14.89
N THR A 9 -2.95 28.59 13.65
CA THR A 9 -4.07 28.53 12.71
C THR A 9 -3.75 27.56 11.58
N LEU A 10 -4.51 26.46 11.50
CA LEU A 10 -4.44 25.50 10.41
C LEU A 10 -5.33 25.95 9.25
N ARG A 11 -4.74 26.21 8.09
CA ARG A 11 -5.47 26.51 6.85
C ARG A 11 -5.58 25.25 6.00
N LEU A 12 -6.80 24.78 5.76
CA LEU A 12 -7.07 23.62 4.92
C LEU A 12 -7.35 24.09 3.49
N GLU A 13 -6.71 23.45 2.52
CA GLU A 13 -6.99 23.61 1.10
C GLU A 13 -7.63 22.31 0.59
N THR A 14 -8.88 22.39 0.11
CA THR A 14 -9.49 21.26 -0.59
C THR A 14 -8.93 21.23 -2.00
N ILE A 15 -8.50 20.06 -2.45
CA ILE A 15 -8.10 19.84 -3.84
C ILE A 15 -9.19 20.35 -4.80
N GLY A 16 -8.82 21.26 -5.70
CA GLY A 16 -9.74 21.88 -6.64
C GLY A 16 -10.28 20.90 -7.68
N SER A 17 -11.38 21.28 -8.34
CA SER A 17 -12.07 20.45 -9.34
C SER A 17 -11.25 20.10 -10.59
N GLU A 18 -10.10 20.75 -10.79
CA GLU A 18 -9.19 20.50 -11.92
C GLU A 18 -8.08 19.48 -11.61
N HIS A 19 -8.03 18.96 -10.39
CA HIS A 19 -7.03 17.97 -10.01
C HIS A 19 -7.37 16.58 -10.57
N ASP A 20 -6.44 16.02 -11.32
CA ASP A 20 -6.51 14.63 -11.77
C ASP A 20 -5.86 13.71 -10.71
N PRO A 21 -6.64 12.86 -10.02
CA PRO A 21 -6.11 11.96 -9.01
C PRO A 21 -5.32 10.78 -9.61
N SER A 22 -5.33 10.59 -10.94
CA SER A 22 -4.52 9.55 -11.59
C SER A 22 -3.09 10.01 -11.95
N ASP A 23 -2.78 11.30 -11.77
CA ASP A 23 -1.44 11.84 -12.03
C ASP A 23 -0.68 12.08 -10.70
N ALA A 24 0.34 11.25 -10.46
CA ALA A 24 1.20 11.37 -9.29
C ALA A 24 1.95 12.70 -9.23
N VAL A 25 2.30 13.29 -10.38
CA VAL A 25 2.99 14.60 -10.45
C VAL A 25 2.04 15.72 -10.05
N SER A 26 0.77 15.65 -10.47
CA SER A 26 -0.27 16.59 -10.04
C SER A 26 -0.43 16.57 -8.52
N ALA A 27 -0.46 15.40 -7.90
CA ALA A 27 -0.56 15.24 -6.45
C ALA A 27 0.63 15.87 -5.71
N LEU A 28 1.85 15.59 -6.15
CA LEU A 28 3.07 16.16 -5.58
C LEU A 28 3.12 17.69 -5.74
N LYS A 29 2.69 18.21 -6.90
CA LYS A 29 2.61 19.65 -7.15
C LYS A 29 1.61 20.33 -6.21
N ALA A 30 0.43 19.74 -6.01
CA ALA A 30 -0.59 20.27 -5.10
C ALA A 30 -0.07 20.35 -3.65
N ILE A 31 0.65 19.31 -3.19
CA ILE A 31 1.28 19.28 -1.87
C ILE A 31 2.30 20.42 -1.74
N HIS A 32 3.22 20.55 -2.70
CA HIS A 32 4.26 21.59 -2.66
C HIS A 32 3.69 23.01 -2.72
N GLN A 33 2.65 23.25 -3.52
CA GLN A 33 2.03 24.56 -3.60
C GLN A 33 1.37 24.94 -2.27
N ALA A 34 0.64 24.02 -1.65
CA ALA A 34 0.00 24.29 -0.37
C ALA A 34 1.02 24.51 0.75
N GLU A 35 2.11 23.76 0.77
CA GLU A 35 3.22 23.96 1.72
C GLU A 35 3.81 25.38 1.59
N GLY A 36 4.06 25.84 0.36
CA GLY A 36 4.51 27.21 0.09
C GLY A 36 3.53 28.30 0.55
N GLU A 37 2.24 27.97 0.66
CA GLU A 37 1.18 28.87 1.11
C GLU A 37 0.80 28.70 2.60
N ASN A 38 1.55 27.89 3.37
CA ASN A 38 1.22 27.50 4.75
C ASN A 38 -0.20 26.91 4.88
N ARG A 39 -0.62 26.13 3.88
CA ARG A 39 -1.88 25.39 3.87
C ARG A 39 -1.61 23.89 3.89
N HIS A 40 -2.56 23.13 4.42
CA HIS A 40 -2.58 21.68 4.35
C HIS A 40 -3.57 21.24 3.28
N VAL A 41 -3.09 20.45 2.31
CA VAL A 41 -3.96 19.84 1.30
C VAL A 41 -4.84 18.78 1.95
N THR A 42 -6.12 18.77 1.58
CA THR A 42 -7.10 17.77 2.04
C THR A 42 -7.90 17.23 0.85
N GLY A 43 -8.33 15.96 0.95
CA GLY A 43 -9.07 15.25 -0.10
C GLY A 43 -8.30 14.07 -0.70
N LEU A 44 -8.76 13.55 -1.83
CA LEU A 44 -8.11 12.47 -2.58
C LEU A 44 -6.95 13.04 -3.42
N LEU A 45 -5.72 12.78 -3.01
CA LEU A 45 -4.51 13.27 -3.68
C LEU A 45 -4.13 12.43 -4.90
N TYR A 46 -4.07 11.11 -4.74
CA TYR A 46 -3.65 10.21 -5.80
C TYR A 46 -4.35 8.86 -5.65
N TYR A 47 -4.71 8.26 -6.77
CA TYR A 47 -5.26 6.93 -6.86
C TYR A 47 -4.92 6.32 -8.23
N ASP A 48 -4.27 5.16 -8.20
CA ASP A 48 -3.98 4.35 -9.37
C ASP A 48 -4.78 3.04 -9.26
N PRO A 49 -5.82 2.84 -10.08
CA PRO A 49 -6.62 1.62 -10.06
C PRO A 49 -5.89 0.41 -10.63
N ASP A 50 -4.84 0.61 -11.41
CA ASP A 50 -4.12 -0.46 -12.12
C ASP A 50 -2.87 -0.91 -11.36
N GLN A 51 -2.53 -0.21 -10.27
CA GLN A 51 -1.41 -0.56 -9.40
C GLN A 51 -1.68 -1.88 -8.69
N GLN A 52 -0.83 -2.87 -8.96
CA GLN A 52 -0.90 -4.17 -8.31
C GLN A 52 -0.74 -4.06 -6.80
N THR A 53 -1.47 -4.91 -6.07
CA THR A 53 -1.26 -5.08 -4.64
C THR A 53 0.07 -5.81 -4.38
N ALA A 54 0.57 -5.73 -3.15
CA ALA A 54 1.87 -6.32 -2.81
C ALA A 54 1.88 -7.84 -2.97
N ASP A 55 0.76 -8.51 -2.67
CA ASP A 55 0.57 -9.94 -2.82
C ASP A 55 0.53 -10.38 -4.28
N GLU A 56 -0.13 -9.62 -5.16
CA GLU A 56 -0.12 -9.84 -6.61
C GLU A 56 1.30 -9.69 -7.18
N ALA A 57 1.99 -8.60 -6.83
CA ALA A 57 3.34 -8.30 -7.31
C ALA A 57 4.37 -9.35 -6.87
N LEU A 58 4.19 -9.94 -5.69
CA LEU A 58 5.06 -11.00 -5.15
C LEU A 58 4.61 -12.42 -5.58
N GLY A 59 3.49 -12.54 -6.29
CA GLY A 59 2.92 -13.83 -6.67
C GLY A 59 2.56 -14.70 -5.46
N LEU A 60 2.10 -14.07 -4.38
CA LEU A 60 1.67 -14.79 -3.18
C LEU A 60 0.38 -15.56 -3.46
N THR A 61 0.20 -16.65 -2.72
CA THR A 61 -1.03 -17.44 -2.81
C THR A 61 -2.15 -16.80 -1.98
N GLU A 62 -3.38 -16.98 -2.42
CA GLU A 62 -4.60 -16.51 -1.75
C GLU A 62 -4.67 -16.87 -0.24
N THR A 63 -4.15 -18.04 0.13
CA THR A 63 -4.20 -18.51 1.52
C THR A 63 -2.89 -18.22 2.23
N PRO A 64 -2.87 -17.35 3.27
CA PRO A 64 -1.67 -17.11 4.05
C PRO A 64 -1.36 -18.33 4.93
N LEU A 65 -0.07 -18.55 5.21
CA LEU A 65 0.40 -19.66 6.04
C LEU A 65 -0.27 -19.70 7.42
N SER A 66 -0.56 -18.54 8.01
CA SER A 66 -1.23 -18.43 9.32
C SER A 66 -2.67 -18.94 9.34
N SER A 67 -3.30 -19.08 8.17
CA SER A 67 -4.67 -19.56 8.01
C SER A 67 -4.75 -21.04 7.64
N LEU A 68 -3.61 -21.71 7.46
CA LEU A 68 -3.57 -23.15 7.23
C LEU A 68 -3.87 -23.93 8.52
N SER A 69 -4.48 -25.10 8.38
CA SER A 69 -4.64 -26.02 9.51
C SER A 69 -3.30 -26.64 9.93
N GLU A 70 -3.24 -27.17 11.16
CA GLU A 70 -2.04 -27.87 11.65
C GLU A 70 -1.64 -29.05 10.75
N ALA A 71 -2.61 -29.76 10.19
CA ALA A 71 -2.36 -30.88 9.28
C ALA A 71 -1.73 -30.42 7.96
N GLU A 72 -2.13 -29.26 7.43
CA GLU A 72 -1.60 -28.68 6.20
C GLU A 72 -0.23 -28.05 6.39
N MET A 73 0.01 -27.42 7.56
CA MET A 73 1.31 -26.86 7.93
C MET A 73 2.41 -27.93 8.12
N ARG A 74 2.02 -29.21 8.28
CA ARG A 74 2.96 -30.30 8.55
C ARG A 74 2.94 -31.37 7.46
N PRO A 75 3.73 -31.19 6.39
CA PRO A 75 3.89 -32.21 5.34
C PRO A 75 4.29 -33.57 5.92
N SER A 76 3.80 -34.65 5.31
CA SER A 76 4.17 -36.00 5.71
C SER A 76 5.65 -36.27 5.45
N LYS A 77 6.24 -37.17 6.25
CA LYS A 77 7.63 -37.59 6.05
C LYS A 77 7.90 -38.07 4.61
N GLN A 78 6.97 -38.86 4.06
CA GLN A 78 7.08 -39.37 2.69
C GLN A 78 7.13 -38.26 1.64
N SER A 79 6.34 -37.19 1.82
CA SER A 79 6.36 -36.02 0.92
C SER A 79 7.71 -35.31 0.97
N LEU A 80 8.24 -35.08 2.17
CA LEU A 80 9.55 -34.45 2.37
C LEU A 80 10.70 -35.31 1.81
N ASP A 81 10.64 -36.63 1.99
CA ASP A 81 11.63 -37.57 1.43
C ASP A 81 11.65 -37.50 -0.11
N GLY A 82 10.46 -37.42 -0.74
CA GLY A 82 10.35 -37.25 -2.19
C GLY A 82 10.95 -35.95 -2.70
N ILE A 83 10.65 -34.83 -2.04
CA ILE A 83 11.23 -33.51 -2.38
C ILE A 83 12.75 -33.53 -2.20
N ASN A 84 13.25 -34.04 -1.08
CA ASN A 84 14.69 -34.09 -0.82
C ASN A 84 15.43 -34.96 -1.85
N ALA A 85 14.86 -36.09 -2.27
CA ALA A 85 15.45 -36.92 -3.32
C ALA A 85 15.53 -36.16 -4.66
N ALA A 86 14.50 -35.39 -5.02
CA ALA A 86 14.48 -34.62 -6.27
C ALA A 86 15.51 -33.47 -6.30
N PHE A 87 15.77 -32.81 -5.16
CA PHE A 87 16.69 -31.67 -5.10
C PHE A 87 18.12 -32.02 -4.65
N ARG A 88 18.33 -33.18 -4.00
CA ARG A 88 19.65 -33.63 -3.53
C ARG A 88 20.22 -34.80 -4.31
N GLY A 89 19.43 -35.41 -5.19
CA GLY A 89 19.86 -36.46 -6.10
C GLY A 89 20.41 -35.89 -7.41
N ALA A 90 21.62 -35.34 -7.35
CA ALA A 90 22.53 -35.17 -8.48
C ALA A 90 23.88 -35.82 -8.12
#